data_AF-A0A962I9U4-F1
#
_entry.id   AF-A0A962I9U4-F1
#
_cell.length_a   1.000
_cell.length_b   1.000
_cell.length_c   1.000
_cell.angle_alpha   90.00
_cell.angle_beta   90.00
_cell.angle_gamma   90.00
#
_symmetry.space_group_name_H-M   'P 1'
#
loop_
_entity.id
_entity.type
_entity.pdbx_description
1 polymer ?
#
loop_
_entity_poly.entity_id
_entity_poly.type
_entity_poly.pdbx_seq_one_letter_code
_entity_poly.pdbx_strand_id
1 'polypeptide(L)'
;MPGWTGRLCVLWCLLGAQFVSAQGGPPPPPTPLGPPPVPVENPLTEAKVQLGKVLFWEEQLSVTGTVACGTCHRPSAGGSDPRSAFVAAGSTHPGPDSVFGNADDIQGSAGVPVHNDDGQYSGHPQFGLNPQVGSRKSPPMLNAAYAPTLFWDGRAGGAFSDPLTGQLLIAQGGALENQAVAPLLNSVEMAPQGALVTDVAARIATARPLALATAIPQALLDWIAGRDYAALFAEAFGDPAISPARMALAMASYQRTLVTTQAPIDQFFAGQPGALTTLEQQGLQTFNALNCRGCHAGNRFTDDNFRYLGVRPVGEDLGRFEQTGNNPDRGAFRVPSLRNVAERAPYMHNGRFQTLAEVVDFYDRGGDFNAPNKDPRIVPLGLTAQQKTALVAFLGRPLSDPRVAPELPPFDRPTLYAESERVPQVSGTAVNGSGGQPPRLLALEPPLLGNANFTLGIDQGLGGAALTVVVHSSDPGLGSSIPTGDFANLSGALSGTGSGNGQLSLQLPLSGSDALLGQTLFARAYVQDPAAPNGLAISRLVSFTVFGQGNALFADDFE
;
A
#
# COMPACT_ATOMS: atom_id res chain seq x y z
N MET A 1 83.52 -33.51 -10.69
CA MET A 1 82.86 -33.20 -11.98
C MET A 1 83.10 -34.37 -12.93
N PRO A 2 82.15 -34.78 -13.77
CA PRO A 2 80.76 -35.12 -13.51
C PRO A 2 80.44 -36.57 -13.95
N GLY A 3 79.37 -37.16 -13.39
CA GLY A 3 78.80 -38.43 -13.85
C GLY A 3 77.51 -38.18 -14.62
N TRP A 4 77.37 -38.82 -15.78
CA TRP A 4 76.11 -38.97 -16.50
C TRP A 4 76.14 -40.28 -17.28
N THR A 5 75.30 -41.24 -16.90
CA THR A 5 74.60 -42.14 -17.84
C THR A 5 73.31 -42.61 -17.17
N GLY A 6 72.19 -42.31 -17.83
CA GLY A 6 70.84 -42.51 -17.32
C GLY A 6 70.34 -43.95 -17.44
N ARG A 7 69.24 -44.20 -16.72
CA ARG A 7 68.28 -45.26 -17.02
C ARG A 7 66.87 -44.74 -16.79
N LEU A 8 66.00 -44.99 -17.76
CA LEU A 8 64.56 -44.76 -17.71
C LEU A 8 63.92 -45.52 -16.53
N CYS A 9 63.02 -44.85 -15.82
CA CYS A 9 62.02 -45.49 -14.96
C CYS A 9 60.63 -44.95 -15.34
N VAL A 10 59.73 -45.88 -15.64
CA VAL A 10 58.31 -45.65 -15.91
C VAL A 10 57.62 -45.31 -14.58
N LEU A 11 57.09 -44.09 -14.45
CA LEU A 11 56.30 -43.68 -13.29
C LEU A 11 54.82 -43.99 -13.52
N TRP A 12 54.24 -44.84 -12.68
CA TRP A 12 52.80 -44.93 -12.48
C TRP A 12 52.32 -43.71 -11.68
N CYS A 13 51.50 -42.86 -12.28
CA CYS A 13 50.78 -41.79 -11.57
C CYS A 13 49.53 -42.36 -10.88
N LEU A 14 49.62 -42.61 -9.57
CA LEU A 14 48.45 -42.74 -8.69
C LEU A 14 48.00 -41.33 -8.26
N LEU A 15 47.01 -40.78 -8.96
CA LEU A 15 46.28 -39.58 -8.53
C LEU A 15 45.29 -39.98 -7.44
N GLY A 16 45.71 -39.88 -6.17
CA GLY A 16 44.80 -39.91 -5.03
C GLY A 16 43.99 -38.62 -4.97
N ALA A 17 42.68 -38.70 -5.21
CA ALA A 17 41.75 -37.61 -5.00
C ALA A 17 41.66 -37.30 -3.50
N GLN A 18 42.29 -36.21 -3.06
CA GLN A 18 42.06 -35.64 -1.74
C GLN A 18 40.75 -34.84 -1.79
N PHE A 19 39.68 -35.42 -1.21
CA PHE A 19 38.50 -34.65 -0.85
C PHE A 19 38.87 -33.71 0.29
N VAL A 20 39.12 -32.44 -0.05
CA VAL A 20 39.11 -31.37 0.96
C VAL A 20 37.65 -31.11 1.31
N SER A 21 37.15 -31.76 2.36
CA SER A 21 35.94 -31.31 3.02
C SER A 21 36.21 -29.92 3.58
N ALA A 22 35.66 -28.89 2.94
CA ALA A 22 35.51 -27.59 3.59
C ALA A 22 34.55 -27.78 4.77
N GLN A 23 35.10 -28.08 5.95
CA GLN A 23 34.39 -27.87 7.20
C GLN A 23 34.28 -26.35 7.41
N GLY A 24 33.31 -25.73 6.74
CA GLY A 24 32.79 -24.46 7.19
C GLY A 24 32.33 -24.67 8.62
N GLY A 25 32.93 -23.94 9.57
CA GLY A 25 32.48 -23.95 10.96
C GLY A 25 30.97 -23.64 11.05
N PRO A 26 30.33 -23.91 12.20
CA PRO A 26 28.94 -23.52 12.38
C PRO A 26 28.78 -22.04 11.97
N PRO A 27 27.72 -21.70 11.19
CA PRO A 27 27.51 -20.33 10.75
C PRO A 27 27.56 -19.42 11.98
N PRO A 28 28.13 -18.20 11.85
CA PRO A 28 28.24 -17.28 12.98
C PRO A 28 26.87 -17.11 13.63
N PRO A 29 26.82 -16.94 14.96
CA PRO A 29 25.55 -16.78 15.65
C PRO A 29 24.77 -15.63 15.00
N PRO A 30 23.49 -15.84 14.67
CA PRO A 30 22.67 -14.82 14.08
C PRO A 30 22.68 -13.56 14.94
N THR A 31 23.04 -12.44 14.32
CA THR A 31 23.11 -11.14 14.99
C THR A 31 21.75 -10.46 15.07
N PRO A 32 21.50 -9.58 16.06
CA PRO A 32 20.37 -8.66 16.00
C PRO A 32 20.39 -7.88 14.68
N LEU A 33 19.23 -7.43 14.19
CA LEU A 33 19.10 -6.71 12.90
C LEU A 33 20.02 -5.48 12.76
N GLY A 34 20.62 -4.98 13.85
CA GLY A 34 21.45 -3.78 13.85
C GLY A 34 20.63 -2.53 13.48
N PRO A 35 21.20 -1.32 13.56
CA PRO A 35 20.55 -0.15 12.98
C PRO A 35 20.52 -0.26 11.44
N PRO A 36 19.45 0.22 10.77
CA PRO A 36 19.44 0.26 9.32
C PRO A 36 20.43 1.27 8.76
N PRO A 37 20.87 1.13 7.49
CA PRO A 37 21.72 2.12 6.83
C PRO A 37 21.06 3.50 6.78
N VAL A 38 21.86 4.53 7.08
CA VAL A 38 21.46 5.95 7.02
C VAL A 38 22.41 6.65 6.04
N PRO A 39 21.91 7.23 4.93
CA PRO A 39 22.70 8.05 4.02
C PRO A 39 23.28 9.26 4.75
N VAL A 40 24.54 9.60 4.48
CA VAL A 40 25.22 10.72 5.14
C VAL A 40 24.56 12.06 4.80
N GLU A 41 23.96 12.16 3.61
CA GLU A 41 23.26 13.35 3.12
C GLU A 41 21.85 13.48 3.72
N ASN A 42 21.29 12.40 4.29
CA ASN A 42 20.04 12.43 5.02
C ASN A 42 20.21 11.89 6.46
N PRO A 43 20.94 12.62 7.32
CA PRO A 43 21.13 12.20 8.70
C PRO A 43 19.77 12.14 9.41
N LEU A 44 19.61 11.10 10.22
CA LEU A 44 18.41 10.86 11.01
C LEU A 44 18.37 11.86 12.18
N THR A 45 17.33 12.70 12.21
CA THR A 45 17.05 13.61 13.33
C THR A 45 15.62 13.38 13.81
N GLU A 46 15.35 13.67 15.08
CA GLU A 46 14.00 13.53 15.65
C GLU A 46 12.98 14.35 14.87
N ALA A 47 13.29 15.61 14.56
CA ALA A 47 12.40 16.49 13.79
C ALA A 47 12.07 15.93 12.39
N LYS A 48 13.04 15.31 11.69
CA LYS A 48 12.77 14.65 10.40
C LYS A 48 11.94 13.38 10.56
N VAL A 49 12.15 12.61 11.63
CA VAL A 49 11.34 11.43 11.94
C VAL A 49 9.90 11.83 12.21
N GLN A 50 9.67 12.85 13.04
CA GLN A 50 8.33 13.31 13.36
C GLN A 50 7.63 13.92 12.13
N LEU A 51 8.30 14.79 11.36
CA LEU A 51 7.76 15.30 10.10
C LEU A 51 7.46 14.15 9.12
N GLY A 52 8.35 13.16 9.03
CA GLY A 52 8.14 11.97 8.23
C GLY A 52 6.92 11.15 8.65
N LYS A 53 6.69 11.03 9.96
CA LYS A 53 5.51 10.36 10.52
C LYS A 53 4.23 11.12 10.20
N VAL A 54 4.23 12.46 10.34
CA VAL A 54 3.13 13.31 9.90
C VAL A 54 2.80 13.06 8.43
N LEU A 55 3.79 13.15 7.53
CA LEU A 55 3.59 13.00 6.09
C LEU A 55 3.16 11.58 5.70
N PHE A 56 3.71 10.54 6.34
CA PHE A 56 3.35 9.15 6.04
C PHE A 56 1.86 8.84 6.29
N TRP A 57 1.26 9.54 7.25
CA TRP A 57 -0.15 9.40 7.62
C TRP A 57 -1.04 10.56 7.12
N GLU A 58 -0.55 11.41 6.23
CA GLU A 58 -1.29 12.57 5.71
C GLU A 58 -2.09 12.20 4.46
N GLU A 59 -3.42 12.07 4.59
CA GLU A 59 -4.31 11.77 3.46
C GLU A 59 -4.44 12.95 2.49
N GLN A 60 -4.19 14.18 2.94
CA GLN A 60 -4.18 15.38 2.07
C GLN A 60 -3.04 15.35 1.03
N LEU A 61 -2.09 14.40 1.12
CA LEU A 61 -1.15 14.12 0.03
C LEU A 61 -1.85 13.56 -1.20
N SER A 62 -2.90 12.75 -1.00
CA SER A 62 -3.75 12.31 -2.11
C SER A 62 -4.70 13.42 -2.54
N VAL A 63 -5.04 13.41 -3.81
CA VAL A 63 -5.95 14.38 -4.44
C VAL A 63 -7.36 14.39 -3.88
N THR A 64 -7.85 13.22 -3.45
CA THR A 64 -9.19 13.06 -2.87
C THR A 64 -9.17 13.16 -1.35
N GLY A 65 -8.01 13.34 -0.72
CA GLY A 65 -7.93 13.34 0.75
C GLY A 65 -8.34 11.99 1.37
N THR A 66 -8.19 10.86 0.66
CA THR A 66 -8.64 9.52 1.11
C THR A 66 -7.53 8.47 1.16
N VAL A 67 -6.33 8.80 0.69
CA VAL A 67 -5.17 7.90 0.64
C VAL A 67 -3.94 8.59 1.22
N ALA A 68 -3.28 7.95 2.18
CA ALA A 68 -1.94 8.24 2.67
C ALA A 68 -1.04 7.03 2.41
N CYS A 69 0.28 7.15 2.64
CA CYS A 69 1.17 5.99 2.62
C CYS A 69 0.68 4.91 3.60
N GLY A 70 0.24 5.35 4.78
CA GLY A 70 -0.33 4.52 5.82
C GLY A 70 -1.65 3.82 5.45
N THR A 71 -2.40 4.29 4.45
CA THR A 71 -3.61 3.60 3.99
C THR A 71 -3.28 2.20 3.45
N CYS A 72 -2.18 2.10 2.67
CA CYS A 72 -1.71 0.86 2.05
C CYS A 72 -0.61 0.13 2.85
N HIS A 73 0.02 0.78 3.82
CA HIS A 73 1.15 0.23 4.59
C HIS A 73 0.85 0.26 6.09
N ARG A 74 0.05 -0.70 6.55
CA ARG A 74 -0.40 -0.80 7.94
C ARG A 74 0.51 -1.67 8.78
N PRO A 75 1.01 -1.21 9.94
CA PRO A 75 1.80 -2.06 10.82
C PRO A 75 1.05 -3.33 11.24
N SER A 76 -0.22 -3.22 11.65
CA SER A 76 -1.05 -4.37 12.01
C SER A 76 -1.18 -5.44 10.92
N ALA A 77 -0.96 -5.08 9.65
CA ALA A 77 -0.95 -5.99 8.49
C ALA A 77 0.48 -6.36 8.02
N GLY A 78 1.45 -6.42 8.95
CA GLY A 78 2.85 -6.71 8.65
C GLY A 78 3.50 -5.69 7.71
N GLY A 79 2.92 -4.49 7.64
CA GLY A 79 3.35 -3.42 6.76
C GLY A 79 2.79 -3.40 5.35
N SER A 80 1.78 -4.21 5.08
CA SER A 80 1.05 -4.25 3.81
C SER A 80 -0.35 -3.67 3.97
N ASP A 81 -1.19 -3.86 2.95
CA ASP A 81 -2.53 -3.30 2.89
C ASP A 81 -3.57 -4.32 3.39
N PRO A 82 -4.22 -4.10 4.55
CA PRO A 82 -5.23 -5.03 5.05
C PRO A 82 -6.48 -5.08 4.16
N ARG A 83 -6.73 -4.07 3.32
CA ARG A 83 -7.89 -4.04 2.42
C ARG A 83 -7.76 -5.10 1.32
N SER A 84 -6.52 -5.50 0.99
CA SER A 84 -6.23 -6.58 0.04
C SER A 84 -6.47 -7.98 0.60
N ALA A 85 -6.71 -8.12 1.91
CA ALA A 85 -7.01 -9.40 2.59
C ALA A 85 -8.36 -10.00 2.21
N PHE A 86 -9.26 -9.18 1.69
CA PHE A 86 -10.60 -9.62 1.29
C PHE A 86 -10.67 -9.67 -0.23
N VAL A 87 -11.15 -10.79 -0.77
CA VAL A 87 -11.59 -10.84 -2.18
C VAL A 87 -12.88 -10.05 -2.27
N ALA A 88 -12.76 -8.73 -2.40
CA ALA A 88 -13.87 -7.81 -2.54
C ALA A 88 -13.66 -6.97 -3.81
N ALA A 89 -14.75 -6.47 -4.40
CA ALA A 89 -14.66 -5.62 -5.59
C ALA A 89 -13.77 -4.38 -5.40
N GLY A 90 -13.56 -3.95 -4.15
CA GLY A 90 -12.71 -2.81 -3.81
C GLY A 90 -11.20 -3.08 -3.78
N SER A 91 -10.74 -4.32 -3.91
CA SER A 91 -9.32 -4.71 -3.79
C SER A 91 -8.84 -5.62 -4.92
N THR A 92 -9.69 -5.89 -5.91
CA THR A 92 -9.37 -6.73 -7.07
C THR A 92 -9.06 -5.86 -8.29
N HIS A 93 -7.94 -6.13 -8.95
CA HIS A 93 -7.65 -5.65 -10.31
C HIS A 93 -7.91 -6.80 -11.30
N PRO A 94 -8.56 -6.55 -12.45
CA PRO A 94 -9.04 -7.57 -13.39
C PRO A 94 -7.94 -8.23 -14.25
N GLY A 95 -6.71 -8.27 -13.73
CA GLY A 95 -5.56 -8.79 -14.47
C GLY A 95 -5.28 -8.12 -15.84
N PRO A 96 -4.39 -8.72 -16.63
CA PRO A 96 -4.09 -8.29 -18.00
C PRO A 96 -5.23 -8.46 -19.00
N ASP A 97 -6.17 -9.40 -18.79
CA ASP A 97 -7.27 -9.63 -19.72
C ASP A 97 -8.45 -8.65 -19.52
N SER A 98 -8.41 -7.84 -18.45
CA SER A 98 -9.43 -6.86 -18.09
C SER A 98 -10.80 -7.47 -17.74
N VAL A 99 -10.84 -8.75 -17.37
CA VAL A 99 -12.04 -9.46 -16.95
C VAL A 99 -11.95 -9.79 -15.47
N PHE A 100 -12.96 -9.40 -14.69
CA PHE A 100 -13.05 -9.75 -13.27
C PHE A 100 -13.53 -11.19 -13.05
N GLY A 101 -13.10 -11.79 -11.95
CA GLY A 101 -13.62 -13.07 -11.46
C GLY A 101 -12.93 -14.30 -12.06
N ASN A 102 -11.74 -14.13 -12.62
CA ASN A 102 -10.93 -15.19 -13.21
C ASN A 102 -9.64 -15.42 -12.37
N ALA A 103 -8.70 -16.19 -12.92
CA ALA A 103 -7.51 -16.65 -12.19
C ALA A 103 -6.32 -15.66 -12.24
N ASP A 104 -6.32 -14.71 -13.17
CA ASP A 104 -5.27 -13.67 -13.31
C ASP A 104 -5.61 -12.36 -12.61
N ASP A 105 -6.80 -12.28 -12.00
CA ASP A 105 -7.16 -11.29 -11.00
C ASP A 105 -6.05 -11.10 -9.95
N ILE A 106 -5.82 -9.84 -9.60
CA ILE A 106 -4.76 -9.42 -8.70
C ILE A 106 -5.41 -8.83 -7.46
N GLN A 107 -5.03 -9.34 -6.28
CA GLN A 107 -5.42 -8.73 -5.01
C GLN A 107 -4.43 -7.61 -4.69
N GLY A 108 -4.80 -6.41 -5.15
CA GLY A 108 -3.99 -5.20 -5.10
C GLY A 108 -4.45 -4.23 -4.01
N SER A 109 -3.82 -3.06 -4.01
CA SER A 109 -4.22 -1.94 -3.14
C SER A 109 -5.11 -0.98 -3.90
N ALA A 110 -6.23 -0.61 -3.28
CA ALA A 110 -7.10 0.45 -3.79
C ALA A 110 -6.45 1.82 -3.54
N GLY A 111 -6.31 2.61 -4.59
CA GLY A 111 -5.87 4.00 -4.50
C GLY A 111 -7.06 4.94 -4.66
N VAL A 112 -7.04 5.77 -5.70
CA VAL A 112 -8.04 6.82 -5.95
C VAL A 112 -8.85 6.57 -7.22
N PRO A 113 -10.09 7.09 -7.34
CA PRO A 113 -10.81 7.12 -8.61
C PRO A 113 -10.02 7.89 -9.67
N VAL A 114 -10.31 7.67 -10.95
CA VAL A 114 -9.79 8.56 -11.99
C VAL A 114 -10.46 9.92 -11.81
N HIS A 115 -9.68 10.98 -11.95
CA HIS A 115 -10.15 12.34 -11.79
C HIS A 115 -9.31 13.29 -12.65
N ASN A 116 -9.92 14.40 -13.02
CA ASN A 116 -9.30 15.44 -13.83
C ASN A 116 -8.54 16.43 -12.91
N ASP A 117 -7.83 17.38 -13.53
CA ASP A 117 -7.07 18.41 -12.81
C ASP A 117 -7.94 19.30 -11.89
N ASP A 118 -9.23 19.41 -12.18
CA ASP A 118 -10.22 20.13 -11.35
C ASP A 118 -10.75 19.31 -10.16
N GLY A 119 -10.28 18.06 -10.00
CA GLY A 119 -10.67 17.13 -8.95
C GLY A 119 -11.93 16.32 -9.24
N GLN A 120 -12.68 16.62 -10.31
CA GLN A 120 -13.89 15.86 -10.63
C GLN A 120 -13.57 14.44 -11.09
N TYR A 121 -14.40 13.48 -10.67
CA TYR A 121 -14.24 12.09 -11.09
C TYR A 121 -14.54 11.93 -12.57
N SER A 122 -13.76 11.07 -13.22
CA SER A 122 -14.00 10.60 -14.56
C SER A 122 -14.10 9.07 -14.58
N GLY A 123 -14.89 8.55 -15.51
CA GLY A 123 -15.15 7.12 -15.60
C GLY A 123 -13.92 6.34 -16.08
N HIS A 124 -13.45 5.39 -15.28
CA HIS A 124 -12.48 4.39 -15.73
C HIS A 124 -13.19 3.25 -16.49
N PRO A 125 -12.65 2.74 -17.60
CA PRO A 125 -13.27 1.63 -18.35
C PRO A 125 -13.54 0.37 -17.52
N GLN A 126 -12.65 0.06 -16.56
CA GLN A 126 -12.77 -1.13 -15.71
C GLN A 126 -13.41 -0.84 -14.35
N PHE A 127 -13.18 0.35 -13.79
CA PHE A 127 -13.55 0.65 -12.39
C PHE A 127 -14.75 1.59 -12.28
N GLY A 128 -15.21 2.18 -13.40
CA GLY A 128 -16.22 3.23 -13.38
C GLY A 128 -15.75 4.40 -12.52
N LEU A 129 -16.59 4.83 -11.58
CA LEU A 129 -16.24 5.87 -10.59
C LEU A 129 -15.67 5.29 -9.28
N ASN A 130 -15.43 3.98 -9.19
CA ASN A 130 -14.79 3.39 -8.02
C ASN A 130 -13.29 3.74 -7.99
N PRO A 131 -12.65 3.69 -6.81
CA PRO A 131 -11.20 3.70 -6.71
C PRO A 131 -10.54 2.67 -7.61
N GLN A 132 -9.45 3.06 -8.26
CA GLN A 132 -8.63 2.15 -9.04
C GLN A 132 -7.84 1.23 -8.11
N VAL A 133 -7.58 0.00 -8.56
CA VAL A 133 -6.74 -0.96 -7.83
C VAL A 133 -5.42 -1.13 -8.57
N GLY A 134 -4.28 -1.18 -7.87
CA GLY A 134 -2.98 -1.40 -8.49
C GLY A 134 -2.78 -2.82 -9.01
N SER A 135 -1.91 -2.98 -10.01
CA SER A 135 -1.54 -4.29 -10.60
C SER A 135 -0.58 -5.12 -9.75
N ARG A 136 -0.20 -4.64 -8.56
CA ARG A 136 0.61 -5.37 -7.59
C ARG A 136 0.09 -5.09 -6.18
N LYS A 137 0.24 -6.08 -5.30
CA LYS A 137 0.01 -5.92 -3.86
C LYS A 137 1.05 -4.97 -3.26
N SER A 138 0.66 -4.12 -2.31
CA SER A 138 1.61 -3.26 -1.60
C SER A 138 2.69 -4.09 -0.87
N PRO A 139 3.99 -3.91 -1.16
CA PRO A 139 5.05 -4.62 -0.46
C PRO A 139 5.12 -4.19 1.02
N PRO A 140 5.67 -5.03 1.92
CA PRO A 140 5.80 -4.67 3.32
C PRO A 140 6.76 -3.48 3.50
N MET A 141 6.36 -2.46 4.28
CA MET A 141 7.24 -1.33 4.63
C MET A 141 8.13 -1.62 5.86
N LEU A 142 7.78 -2.61 6.68
CA LEU A 142 8.54 -2.97 7.87
C LEU A 142 9.92 -3.49 7.48
N ASN A 143 10.97 -2.95 8.11
CA ASN A 143 12.37 -3.22 7.77
C ASN A 143 12.75 -2.87 6.31
N ALA A 144 11.96 -2.07 5.58
CA ALA A 144 12.29 -1.66 4.21
C ALA A 144 13.61 -0.88 4.15
N ALA A 145 13.97 -0.17 5.22
CA ALA A 145 15.19 0.62 5.36
C ALA A 145 16.51 -0.14 5.16
N TYR A 146 16.50 -1.47 5.29
CA TYR A 146 17.69 -2.28 5.07
C TYR A 146 17.88 -2.69 3.60
N ALA A 147 16.84 -2.57 2.77
CA ALA A 147 16.89 -3.02 1.39
C ALA A 147 17.62 -1.99 0.52
N PRO A 148 18.58 -2.40 -0.33
CA PRO A 148 19.31 -1.49 -1.22
C PRO A 148 18.45 -1.00 -2.41
N THR A 149 17.36 -1.72 -2.70
CA THR A 149 16.37 -1.35 -3.72
C THR A 149 14.96 -1.67 -3.22
N LEU A 150 13.99 -0.87 -3.63
CA LEU A 150 12.58 -0.98 -3.20
C LEU A 150 11.63 -1.14 -4.40
N PHE A 151 10.35 -1.37 -4.07
CA PHE A 151 9.33 -2.00 -4.92
C PHE A 151 9.63 -3.47 -5.24
N TRP A 152 8.65 -4.15 -5.84
CA TRP A 152 8.76 -5.57 -6.21
C TRP A 152 9.76 -5.80 -7.36
N ASP A 153 9.91 -4.85 -8.27
CA ASP A 153 10.80 -4.88 -9.43
C ASP A 153 12.17 -4.23 -9.18
N GLY A 154 12.32 -3.51 -8.06
CA GLY A 154 13.56 -2.84 -7.68
C GLY A 154 13.76 -1.47 -8.32
N ARG A 155 12.71 -0.85 -8.88
CA ARG A 155 12.81 0.43 -9.60
C ARG A 155 13.28 1.61 -8.74
N ALA A 156 13.08 1.54 -7.43
CA ALA A 156 13.63 2.53 -6.50
C ALA A 156 15.02 2.09 -6.06
N GLY A 157 16.06 2.64 -6.71
CA GLY A 157 17.47 2.35 -6.45
C GLY A 157 18.09 3.24 -5.38
N GLY A 158 19.37 3.00 -5.06
CA GLY A 158 20.10 3.71 -4.01
C GLY A 158 20.48 5.16 -4.30
N ALA A 159 20.34 5.65 -5.54
CA ALA A 159 20.54 7.05 -5.87
C ALA A 159 19.21 7.81 -5.79
N PHE A 160 19.23 9.00 -5.19
CA PHE A 160 18.08 9.89 -5.12
C PHE A 160 18.44 11.28 -5.64
N SER A 161 17.73 11.71 -6.67
CA SER A 161 17.81 13.07 -7.20
C SER A 161 16.58 13.87 -6.81
N ASP A 162 16.76 15.17 -6.63
CA ASP A 162 15.67 16.12 -6.43
C ASP A 162 14.66 15.99 -7.59
N PRO A 163 13.37 15.69 -7.31
CA PRO A 163 12.36 15.52 -8.35
C PRO A 163 12.08 16.78 -9.19
N LEU A 164 12.42 17.97 -8.68
CA LEU A 164 12.20 19.24 -9.36
C LEU A 164 13.41 19.66 -10.20
N THR A 165 14.61 19.55 -9.64
CA THR A 165 15.83 20.09 -10.28
C THR A 165 16.67 19.04 -10.98
N GLY A 166 16.43 17.76 -10.71
CA GLY A 166 17.27 16.65 -11.16
C GLY A 166 18.63 16.56 -10.46
N GLN A 167 18.93 17.47 -9.53
CA GLN A 167 20.17 17.45 -8.77
C GLN A 167 20.28 16.18 -7.95
N LEU A 168 21.40 15.45 -8.06
CA LEU A 168 21.68 14.31 -7.21
C LEU A 168 21.83 14.76 -5.75
N LEU A 169 20.97 14.25 -4.86
CA LEU A 169 20.95 14.57 -3.42
C LEU A 169 21.58 13.46 -2.57
N ILE A 170 21.39 12.19 -2.96
CA ILE A 170 21.99 11.03 -2.30
C ILE A 170 22.61 10.15 -3.38
N ALA A 171 23.91 9.88 -3.29
CA ALA A 171 24.58 9.02 -4.27
C ALA A 171 24.30 7.52 -4.04
N GLN A 172 24.24 7.08 -2.77
CA GLN A 172 23.96 5.69 -2.40
C GLN A 172 23.13 5.60 -1.11
N GLY A 173 22.26 4.58 -1.01
CA GLY A 173 21.40 4.35 0.16
C GLY A 173 20.08 5.13 0.18
N GLY A 174 19.76 5.86 -0.89
CA GLY A 174 18.56 6.70 -1.07
C GLY A 174 17.30 5.96 -1.56
N ALA A 175 17.22 4.64 -1.41
CA ALA A 175 16.11 3.85 -1.98
C ALA A 175 14.76 4.22 -1.36
N LEU A 176 14.71 4.51 -0.06
CA LEU A 176 13.50 4.96 0.63
C LEU A 176 13.04 6.34 0.12
N GLU A 177 13.97 7.27 -0.05
CA GLU A 177 13.68 8.60 -0.59
C GLU A 177 13.12 8.50 -2.01
N ASN A 178 13.72 7.66 -2.85
CA ASN A 178 13.25 7.42 -4.21
C ASN A 178 11.84 6.78 -4.22
N GLN A 179 11.63 5.75 -3.40
CA GLN A 179 10.33 5.07 -3.29
C GLN A 179 9.22 5.99 -2.79
N ALA A 180 9.52 6.91 -1.85
CA ALA A 180 8.50 7.74 -1.20
C ALA A 180 7.83 8.75 -2.16
N VAL A 181 8.49 9.12 -3.26
CA VAL A 181 7.94 10.08 -4.23
C VAL A 181 6.99 9.43 -5.22
N ALA A 182 7.28 8.20 -5.66
CA ALA A 182 6.57 7.62 -6.79
C ALA A 182 5.04 7.48 -6.59
N PRO A 183 4.53 7.06 -5.41
CA PRO A 183 3.08 6.97 -5.20
C PRO A 183 2.37 8.32 -5.26
N LEU A 184 3.05 9.41 -4.88
CA LEU A 184 2.50 10.77 -4.90
C LEU A 184 2.20 11.29 -6.31
N LEU A 185 2.75 10.64 -7.34
CA LEU A 185 2.58 10.99 -8.75
C LEU A 185 1.84 9.92 -9.55
N ASN A 186 1.51 8.80 -8.92
CA ASN A 186 0.85 7.69 -9.59
C ASN A 186 -0.66 7.93 -9.62
N SER A 187 -1.22 7.95 -10.83
CA SER A 187 -2.64 8.23 -11.06
C SER A 187 -3.60 7.16 -10.54
N VAL A 188 -3.08 5.96 -10.27
CA VAL A 188 -3.82 4.87 -9.63
C VAL A 188 -3.77 5.03 -8.11
N GLU A 189 -2.64 5.48 -7.55
CA GLU A 189 -2.39 5.43 -6.10
C GLU A 189 -2.88 6.70 -5.39
N MET A 190 -2.36 7.89 -5.72
CA MET A 190 -2.63 9.11 -4.93
C MET A 190 -2.90 10.38 -5.76
N ALA A 191 -2.54 10.40 -7.04
CA ALA A 191 -2.48 11.61 -7.85
C ALA A 191 -3.52 11.61 -9.00
N PRO A 192 -3.77 12.75 -9.65
CA PRO A 192 -4.44 12.79 -10.94
C PRO A 192 -3.57 12.26 -12.06
N GLN A 193 -4.22 11.97 -13.18
CA GLN A 193 -3.50 11.75 -14.43
C GLN A 193 -2.75 13.01 -14.84
N GLY A 194 -1.43 12.90 -15.05
CA GLY A 194 -0.59 14.04 -15.47
C GLY A 194 -0.15 14.96 -14.33
N ALA A 195 -0.41 14.61 -13.07
CA ALA A 195 -0.04 15.40 -11.90
C ALA A 195 1.45 15.79 -11.90
N LEU A 196 1.73 17.05 -11.56
CA LEU A 196 3.10 17.53 -11.38
C LEU A 196 3.49 17.44 -9.92
N VAL A 197 4.79 17.18 -9.69
CA VAL A 197 5.33 17.07 -8.34
C VAL A 197 5.27 18.40 -7.56
N THR A 198 5.18 19.53 -8.27
CA THR A 198 4.93 20.85 -7.67
C THR A 198 3.55 20.97 -7.02
N ASP A 199 2.55 20.28 -7.57
CA ASP A 199 1.16 20.41 -7.13
C ASP A 199 0.98 19.75 -5.77
N VAL A 200 1.67 18.64 -5.54
CA VAL A 200 1.71 17.95 -4.23
C VAL A 200 2.31 18.87 -3.16
N ALA A 201 3.43 19.52 -3.45
CA ALA A 201 4.07 20.44 -2.51
C ALA A 201 3.18 21.67 -2.23
N ALA A 202 2.53 22.23 -3.25
CA ALA A 202 1.62 23.36 -3.11
C ALA A 202 0.39 23.01 -2.24
N ARG A 203 -0.18 21.81 -2.43
CA ARG A 203 -1.30 21.33 -1.61
C ARG A 203 -0.92 21.18 -0.14
N ILE A 204 0.25 20.61 0.14
CA ILE A 204 0.74 20.47 1.52
C ILE A 204 1.07 21.82 2.15
N ALA A 205 1.55 22.79 1.37
CA ALA A 205 1.85 24.13 1.88
C ALA A 205 0.62 24.88 2.43
N THR A 206 -0.58 24.56 1.95
CA THR A 206 -1.84 25.17 2.43
C THR A 206 -2.62 24.26 3.38
N ALA A 207 -2.20 23.01 3.54
CA ALA A 207 -2.82 22.05 4.43
C ALA A 207 -2.46 22.29 5.90
N ARG A 208 -3.35 21.89 6.79
CA ARG A 208 -3.03 21.75 8.22
C ARG A 208 -2.57 20.31 8.49
N PRO A 209 -1.46 20.09 9.21
CA PRO A 209 -0.96 18.76 9.52
C PRO A 209 -2.01 17.86 10.16
N LEU A 210 -2.25 16.69 9.56
CA LEU A 210 -3.16 15.64 10.01
C LEU A 210 -4.59 16.12 10.28
N ALA A 211 -5.08 17.13 9.55
CA ALA A 211 -6.41 17.72 9.77
C ALA A 211 -7.56 16.72 9.54
N LEU A 212 -7.34 15.71 8.70
CA LEU A 212 -8.34 14.68 8.42
C LEU A 212 -8.32 13.54 9.43
N ALA A 213 -7.18 13.31 10.08
CA ALA A 213 -6.96 12.18 10.95
C ALA A 213 -7.57 12.37 12.35
N THR A 214 -7.76 11.26 13.06
CA THR A 214 -8.23 11.20 14.44
C THR A 214 -7.32 10.28 15.27
N ALA A 215 -7.50 10.26 16.59
CA ALA A 215 -6.70 9.43 17.51
C ALA A 215 -5.17 9.55 17.26
N ILE A 216 -4.70 10.77 17.01
CA ILE A 216 -3.29 11.05 16.73
C ILE A 216 -2.49 10.71 18.00
N PRO A 217 -1.41 9.91 17.92
CA PRO A 217 -0.58 9.59 19.07
C PRO A 217 -0.15 10.86 19.82
N GLN A 218 -0.33 10.88 21.14
CA GLN A 218 -0.15 12.10 21.94
C GLN A 218 1.21 12.76 21.72
N ALA A 219 2.29 11.97 21.65
CA ALA A 219 3.63 12.49 21.40
C ALA A 219 3.76 13.20 20.04
N LEU A 220 3.06 12.71 19.00
CA LEU A 220 3.04 13.35 17.68
C LEU A 220 2.20 14.63 17.71
N LEU A 221 1.07 14.62 18.43
CA LEU A 221 0.23 15.79 18.62
C LEU A 221 0.97 16.90 19.39
N ASP A 222 1.67 16.53 20.46
CA ASP A 222 2.51 17.42 21.26
C ASP A 222 3.67 18.00 20.45
N TRP A 223 4.28 17.19 19.56
CA TRP A 223 5.30 17.70 18.66
C TRP A 223 4.69 18.65 17.62
N ILE A 224 3.55 18.33 16.99
CA ILE A 224 2.90 19.25 16.04
C ILE A 224 2.56 20.57 16.72
N ALA A 225 2.02 20.54 17.94
CA ALA A 225 1.73 21.73 18.76
C ALA A 225 0.94 22.83 18.03
N GLY A 226 0.04 22.45 17.12
CA GLY A 226 -0.77 23.39 16.32
C GLY A 226 0.00 24.17 15.24
N ARG A 227 1.25 23.81 14.97
CA ARG A 227 2.08 24.45 13.93
C ARG A 227 1.66 24.03 12.52
N ASP A 228 1.90 24.90 11.55
CA ASP A 228 1.71 24.61 10.13
C ASP A 228 2.91 23.85 9.53
N TYR A 229 2.78 23.38 8.28
CA TYR A 229 3.87 22.66 7.64
C TYR A 229 5.12 23.51 7.45
N ALA A 230 5.02 24.81 7.18
CA ALA A 230 6.19 25.67 7.03
C ALA A 230 7.05 25.65 8.31
N ALA A 231 6.43 25.75 9.48
CA ALA A 231 7.12 25.64 10.77
C ALA A 231 7.68 24.24 11.04
N LEU A 232 6.96 23.16 10.68
CA LEU A 232 7.46 21.78 10.84
C LEU A 232 8.67 21.50 9.93
N PHE A 233 8.66 21.99 8.69
CA PHE A 233 9.81 21.89 7.78
C PHE A 233 10.99 22.74 8.26
N ALA A 234 10.73 23.93 8.81
CA ALA A 234 11.77 24.77 9.40
C ALA A 234 12.48 24.06 10.56
N GLU A 235 11.77 23.33 11.42
CA GLU A 235 12.42 22.52 12.47
C GLU A 235 13.23 21.35 11.89
N ALA A 236 12.69 20.65 10.90
CA ALA A 236 13.32 19.46 10.34
C ALA A 236 14.54 19.74 9.44
N PHE A 237 14.54 20.87 8.72
CA PHE A 237 15.53 21.20 7.69
C PHE A 237 16.25 22.53 7.92
N GLY A 238 15.86 23.30 8.94
CA GLY A 238 16.36 24.67 9.15
C GLY A 238 15.79 25.70 8.17
N ASP A 239 14.77 25.32 7.39
CA ASP A 239 14.22 26.11 6.28
C ASP A 239 12.74 25.73 6.07
N PRO A 240 11.82 26.71 5.99
CA PRO A 240 10.38 26.47 5.90
C PRO A 240 9.89 25.98 4.54
N ALA A 241 10.73 26.01 3.50
CA ALA A 241 10.31 25.64 2.15
C ALA A 241 9.92 24.15 2.09
N ILE A 242 8.75 23.91 1.51
CA ILE A 242 8.18 22.59 1.30
C ILE A 242 8.53 22.17 -0.12
N SER A 243 9.20 21.02 -0.24
CA SER A 243 9.56 20.46 -1.55
C SER A 243 9.38 18.94 -1.57
N PRO A 244 9.18 18.34 -2.75
CA PRO A 244 9.12 16.88 -2.90
C PRO A 244 10.36 16.17 -2.37
N ALA A 245 11.53 16.76 -2.58
CA ALA A 245 12.78 16.24 -2.04
C ALA A 245 12.77 16.20 -0.50
N ARG A 246 12.35 17.29 0.16
CA ARG A 246 12.27 17.35 1.63
C ARG A 246 11.19 16.43 2.19
N MET A 247 10.05 16.31 1.52
CA MET A 247 9.01 15.33 1.86
C MET A 247 9.57 13.90 1.83
N ALA A 248 10.27 13.52 0.76
CA ALA A 248 10.91 12.22 0.62
C ALA A 248 11.96 11.95 1.72
N LEU A 249 12.83 12.92 1.99
CA LEU A 249 13.87 12.83 3.03
C LEU A 249 13.26 12.64 4.43
N ALA A 250 12.17 13.33 4.75
CA ALA A 250 11.46 13.18 6.01
C ALA A 250 10.75 11.83 6.12
N MET A 251 9.95 11.43 5.12
CA MET A 251 9.27 10.13 5.11
C MET A 251 10.26 8.96 5.20
N ALA A 252 11.39 9.03 4.49
CA ALA A 252 12.44 8.03 4.58
C ALA A 252 13.08 7.99 5.99
N SER A 253 13.21 9.12 6.68
CA SER A 253 13.67 9.18 8.07
C SER A 253 12.73 8.43 9.00
N TYR A 254 11.41 8.64 8.89
CA TYR A 254 10.43 7.88 9.66
C TYR A 254 10.47 6.38 9.35
N GLN A 255 10.52 6.00 8.07
CA GLN A 255 10.59 4.59 7.66
C GLN A 255 11.83 3.85 8.20
N ARG A 256 12.95 4.55 8.43
CA ARG A 256 14.15 4.00 9.10
C ARG A 256 13.94 3.65 10.57
N THR A 257 12.86 4.10 11.20
CA THR A 257 12.48 3.73 12.57
C THR A 257 11.62 2.46 12.65
N LEU A 258 11.02 2.04 11.52
CA LEU A 258 10.07 0.92 11.45
C LEU A 258 10.78 -0.44 11.39
N VAL A 259 11.52 -0.74 12.47
CA VAL A 259 12.39 -1.91 12.58
C VAL A 259 11.85 -2.92 13.60
N THR A 260 11.80 -4.19 13.21
CA THR A 260 11.19 -5.26 14.00
C THR A 260 12.26 -6.18 14.62
N THR A 261 12.69 -5.85 15.83
CA THR A 261 13.83 -6.46 16.56
C THR A 261 13.45 -7.32 17.77
N GLN A 262 12.16 -7.52 18.03
CA GLN A 262 11.68 -8.21 19.24
C GLN A 262 10.92 -9.51 18.93
N ALA A 263 11.12 -10.08 17.73
CA ALA A 263 10.47 -11.34 17.37
C ALA A 263 11.09 -12.50 18.18
N PRO A 264 10.33 -13.57 18.51
CA PRO A 264 10.86 -14.71 19.26
C PRO A 264 12.08 -15.38 18.60
N ILE A 265 12.22 -15.29 17.28
CA ILE A 265 13.43 -15.76 16.59
C ILE A 265 14.68 -15.00 17.03
N ASP A 266 14.57 -13.71 17.37
CA ASP A 266 15.69 -12.90 17.87
C ASP A 266 16.14 -13.40 19.25
N GLN A 267 15.20 -13.76 20.12
CA GLN A 267 15.47 -14.36 21.43
C GLN A 267 16.10 -15.75 21.29
N PHE A 268 15.60 -16.57 20.37
CA PHE A 268 16.15 -17.89 20.07
C PHE A 268 17.60 -17.81 19.60
N PHE A 269 17.90 -16.88 18.70
CA PHE A 269 19.24 -16.61 18.21
C PHE A 269 20.18 -16.05 19.28
N ALA A 270 19.66 -15.33 20.27
CA ALA A 270 20.39 -14.93 21.46
C ALA A 270 20.59 -16.07 22.49
N GLY A 271 20.13 -17.29 22.19
CA GLY A 271 20.29 -18.46 23.05
C GLY A 271 19.31 -18.53 24.23
N GLN A 272 18.20 -17.76 24.19
CA GLN A 272 17.21 -17.80 25.26
C GLN A 272 16.42 -19.12 25.22
N PRO A 273 16.44 -19.92 26.31
CA PRO A 273 15.66 -21.16 26.39
C PRO A 273 14.17 -20.90 26.26
N GLY A 274 13.45 -21.76 25.53
CA GLY A 274 12.00 -21.68 25.40
C GLY A 274 11.48 -20.57 24.49
N ALA A 275 12.35 -19.80 23.82
CA ALA A 275 11.94 -18.77 22.87
C ALA A 275 11.07 -19.34 21.73
N LEU A 276 11.38 -20.55 21.25
CA LEU A 276 10.61 -21.32 20.29
C LEU A 276 10.12 -22.63 20.90
N THR A 277 8.87 -22.98 20.60
CA THR A 277 8.28 -24.30 20.85
C THR A 277 8.98 -25.37 20.01
N THR A 278 8.78 -26.66 20.38
CA THR A 278 9.34 -27.78 19.61
C THR A 278 8.90 -27.79 18.16
N LEU A 279 7.63 -27.47 17.87
CA LEU A 279 7.10 -27.43 16.51
C LEU A 279 7.73 -26.31 15.67
N GLU A 280 7.91 -25.12 16.25
CA GLU A 280 8.57 -23.99 15.58
C GLU A 280 10.05 -24.29 15.30
N GLN A 281 10.74 -24.97 16.22
CA GLN A 281 12.13 -25.43 16.00
C GLN A 281 12.21 -26.48 14.88
N GLN A 282 11.26 -27.42 14.82
CA GLN A 282 11.14 -28.37 13.69
C GLN A 282 10.90 -27.63 12.37
N GLY A 283 10.11 -26.56 12.40
CA GLY A 283 9.86 -25.69 11.24
C GLY A 283 11.13 -25.00 10.75
N LEU A 284 11.90 -24.40 11.66
CA LEU A 284 13.20 -23.79 11.35
C LEU A 284 14.20 -24.82 10.79
N GLN A 285 14.25 -26.02 11.37
CA GLN A 285 15.09 -27.11 10.85
C GLN A 285 14.68 -27.50 9.42
N THR A 286 13.37 -27.65 9.18
CA THR A 286 12.81 -27.96 7.86
C THR A 286 13.13 -26.84 6.85
N PHE A 287 12.95 -25.58 7.24
CA PHE A 287 13.28 -24.39 6.44
C PHE A 287 14.75 -24.37 6.00
N ASN A 288 15.64 -24.76 6.91
CA ASN A 288 17.08 -24.84 6.62
C ASN A 288 17.43 -26.05 5.74
N ALA A 289 16.83 -27.21 5.99
CA ALA A 289 17.09 -28.45 5.26
C ALA A 289 16.62 -28.38 3.80
N LEU A 290 15.49 -27.72 3.54
CA LEU A 290 14.93 -27.50 2.20
C LEU A 290 15.55 -26.31 1.46
N ASN A 291 16.60 -25.70 2.03
CA ASN A 291 17.31 -24.57 1.47
C ASN A 291 16.43 -23.32 1.19
N CYS A 292 15.33 -23.13 1.92
CA CYS A 292 14.55 -21.89 1.88
C CYS A 292 15.44 -20.68 2.22
N ARG A 293 16.40 -20.89 3.14
CA ARG A 293 17.46 -19.94 3.51
C ARG A 293 18.37 -19.51 2.35
N GLY A 294 18.39 -20.23 1.24
CA GLY A 294 19.18 -19.88 0.06
C GLY A 294 18.69 -18.61 -0.65
N CYS A 295 17.44 -18.21 -0.40
CA CYS A 295 16.86 -16.93 -0.84
C CYS A 295 16.48 -16.08 0.37
N HIS A 296 15.88 -16.72 1.38
CA HIS A 296 15.47 -16.07 2.62
C HIS A 296 16.60 -16.11 3.66
N ALA A 297 17.72 -15.49 3.30
CA ALA A 297 18.97 -15.56 4.06
C ALA A 297 19.06 -14.52 5.19
N GLY A 298 20.01 -14.76 6.10
CA GLY A 298 20.39 -13.82 7.17
C GLY A 298 19.25 -13.49 8.14
N ASN A 299 19.50 -12.49 8.98
CA ASN A 299 18.56 -12.14 10.06
C ASN A 299 17.31 -11.42 9.54
N ARG A 300 17.34 -10.93 8.30
CA ARG A 300 16.19 -10.34 7.60
C ARG A 300 15.34 -11.37 6.86
N PHE A 301 15.80 -12.62 6.75
CA PHE A 301 15.14 -13.65 5.95
C PHE A 301 14.89 -13.21 4.50
N THR A 302 15.89 -12.55 3.91
CA THR A 302 15.95 -12.17 2.51
C THR A 302 17.39 -11.85 2.12
N ASP A 303 17.76 -12.14 0.88
CA ASP A 303 19.00 -11.71 0.26
C ASP A 303 18.82 -10.48 -0.66
N ASP A 304 17.62 -9.89 -0.69
CA ASP A 304 17.19 -8.77 -1.53
C ASP A 304 17.39 -8.98 -3.05
N ASN A 305 17.69 -10.20 -3.50
CA ASN A 305 17.85 -10.50 -4.92
C ASN A 305 16.48 -10.72 -5.59
N PHE A 306 16.51 -10.88 -6.91
CA PHE A 306 15.32 -11.01 -7.73
C PHE A 306 15.20 -12.41 -8.30
N ARG A 307 13.99 -12.97 -8.29
CA ARG A 307 13.72 -14.36 -8.71
C ARG A 307 12.37 -14.47 -9.37
N TYR A 308 12.31 -15.27 -10.43
CA TYR A 308 11.04 -15.76 -10.97
C TYR A 308 10.73 -17.12 -10.36
N LEU A 309 9.62 -17.21 -9.63
CA LEU A 309 9.19 -18.42 -8.92
C LEU A 309 8.10 -19.21 -9.66
N GLY A 310 7.53 -18.66 -10.73
CA GLY A 310 6.37 -19.25 -11.38
C GLY A 310 5.04 -19.01 -10.65
N VAL A 311 4.87 -17.81 -10.05
CA VAL A 311 3.60 -17.41 -9.42
C VAL A 311 2.53 -17.07 -10.47
N ARG A 312 2.94 -16.52 -11.62
CA ARG A 312 2.08 -16.20 -12.76
C ARG A 312 2.88 -16.28 -14.07
N PRO A 313 2.25 -16.35 -15.26
CA PRO A 313 2.96 -16.28 -16.53
C PRO A 313 3.81 -15.01 -16.65
N VAL A 314 5.02 -15.15 -17.20
CA VAL A 314 5.97 -14.03 -17.37
C VAL A 314 5.41 -12.90 -18.24
N GLY A 315 4.52 -13.21 -19.19
CA GLY A 315 3.94 -12.21 -20.08
C GLY A 315 2.94 -11.25 -19.43
N GLU A 316 2.47 -11.57 -18.22
CA GLU A 316 1.45 -10.78 -17.51
C GLU A 316 2.05 -9.67 -16.65
N ASP A 317 3.27 -9.87 -16.14
CA ASP A 317 4.04 -8.86 -15.41
C ASP A 317 5.54 -9.16 -15.60
N LEU A 318 6.24 -8.24 -16.27
CA LEU A 318 7.65 -8.40 -16.61
C LEU A 318 8.58 -8.19 -15.40
N GLY A 319 8.09 -7.64 -14.30
CA GLY A 319 8.83 -7.45 -13.06
C GLY A 319 10.13 -6.67 -13.28
N ARG A 320 11.24 -7.18 -12.74
CA ARG A 320 12.55 -6.54 -12.82
C ARG A 320 13.02 -6.23 -14.24
N PHE A 321 12.60 -7.00 -15.25
CA PHE A 321 12.97 -6.74 -16.64
C PHE A 321 12.62 -5.31 -17.08
N GLU A 322 11.54 -4.73 -16.56
CA GLU A 322 11.15 -3.34 -16.85
C GLU A 322 12.23 -2.32 -16.46
N GLN A 323 13.08 -2.68 -15.50
CA GLN A 323 14.15 -1.83 -14.98
C GLN A 323 15.51 -2.14 -15.61
N THR A 324 15.73 -3.39 -16.05
CA THR A 324 17.06 -3.84 -16.48
C THR A 324 17.18 -4.11 -17.98
N GLY A 325 16.07 -4.40 -18.67
CA GLY A 325 16.07 -4.86 -20.06
C GLY A 325 16.71 -6.24 -20.27
N ASN A 326 17.12 -6.94 -19.20
CA ASN A 326 17.83 -8.20 -19.28
C ASN A 326 16.87 -9.39 -19.28
N ASN A 327 16.83 -10.19 -20.35
CA ASN A 327 15.91 -11.32 -20.48
C ASN A 327 15.85 -12.29 -19.28
N PRO A 328 16.96 -12.61 -18.57
CA PRO A 328 16.90 -13.43 -17.36
C PRO A 328 16.04 -12.84 -16.22
N ASP A 329 15.83 -11.52 -16.18
CA ASP A 329 15.06 -10.83 -15.13
C ASP A 329 13.54 -10.82 -15.38
N ARG A 330 13.05 -11.42 -16.47
CA ARG A 330 11.64 -11.39 -16.84
C ARG A 330 10.75 -12.10 -15.81
N GLY A 331 9.76 -11.39 -15.27
CA GLY A 331 8.89 -11.89 -14.20
C GLY A 331 9.61 -12.09 -12.87
N ALA A 332 10.87 -11.64 -12.74
CA ALA A 332 11.61 -11.74 -11.50
C ALA A 332 11.21 -10.60 -10.55
N PHE A 333 10.97 -10.96 -9.29
CA PHE A 333 10.64 -10.00 -8.23
C PHE A 333 11.59 -10.14 -7.05
N ARG A 334 11.76 -9.04 -6.32
CA ARG A 334 12.58 -8.99 -5.12
C ARG A 334 12.09 -10.01 -4.11
N VAL A 335 13.00 -10.79 -3.54
CA VAL A 335 12.70 -11.68 -2.42
C VAL A 335 12.33 -10.81 -1.20
N PRO A 336 11.08 -10.83 -0.71
CA PRO A 336 10.72 -10.00 0.43
C PRO A 336 11.28 -10.62 1.73
N SER A 337 11.55 -9.78 2.72
CA SER A 337 11.81 -10.26 4.10
C SER A 337 10.67 -11.14 4.58
N LEU A 338 10.97 -12.17 5.37
CA LEU A 338 9.94 -12.98 6.05
C LEU A 338 9.60 -12.48 7.46
N ARG A 339 10.19 -11.38 7.93
CA ARG A 339 9.78 -10.78 9.20
C ARG A 339 8.34 -10.26 9.09
N ASN A 340 7.52 -10.56 10.09
CA ASN A 340 6.09 -10.27 10.15
C ASN A 340 5.33 -10.78 8.92
N VAL A 341 5.73 -11.95 8.41
CA VAL A 341 5.06 -12.58 7.27
C VAL A 341 3.69 -13.14 7.66
N ALA A 342 3.43 -13.42 8.93
CA ALA A 342 2.15 -13.95 9.36
C ALA A 342 1.00 -12.94 9.20
N GLU A 343 1.30 -11.66 9.34
CA GLU A 343 0.32 -10.57 9.42
C GLU A 343 -0.07 -9.99 8.05
N ARG A 344 0.63 -10.36 6.97
CA ARG A 344 0.58 -9.60 5.71
C ARG A 344 -0.23 -10.23 4.57
N ALA A 345 -1.11 -11.17 4.87
CA ALA A 345 -1.95 -11.81 3.86
C ALA A 345 -2.71 -10.75 2.99
N PRO A 346 -3.02 -11.07 1.71
CA PRO A 346 -2.54 -12.23 0.97
C PRO A 346 -1.05 -12.12 0.58
N TYR A 347 -0.52 -13.16 -0.05
CA TYR A 347 0.91 -13.34 -0.32
C TYR A 347 1.26 -13.25 -1.80
N MET A 348 2.56 -13.10 -2.06
CA MET A 348 3.16 -12.82 -3.37
C MET A 348 2.89 -11.39 -3.87
N HIS A 349 3.55 -11.01 -4.97
CA HIS A 349 3.46 -9.67 -5.55
C HIS A 349 2.06 -9.32 -6.10
N ASN A 350 1.19 -10.31 -6.29
CA ASN A 350 -0.17 -10.17 -6.79
C ASN A 350 -1.25 -10.60 -5.78
N GLY A 351 -0.87 -10.94 -4.54
CA GLY A 351 -1.83 -11.36 -3.52
C GLY A 351 -2.58 -12.66 -3.84
N ARG A 352 -1.95 -13.60 -4.57
CA ARG A 352 -2.60 -14.82 -5.05
C ARG A 352 -2.98 -15.83 -3.95
N PHE A 353 -2.24 -15.85 -2.84
CA PHE A 353 -2.46 -16.83 -1.76
C PHE A 353 -2.98 -16.15 -0.50
N GLN A 354 -4.03 -16.66 0.11
CA GLN A 354 -4.66 -16.10 1.30
C GLN A 354 -3.99 -16.58 2.59
N THR A 355 -3.34 -17.74 2.58
CA THR A 355 -2.75 -18.35 3.78
C THR A 355 -1.28 -18.75 3.58
N LEU A 356 -0.51 -18.79 4.67
CA LEU A 356 0.85 -19.34 4.64
C LEU A 356 0.87 -20.82 4.24
N ALA A 357 -0.20 -21.56 4.53
CA ALA A 357 -0.34 -22.96 4.10
C ALA A 357 -0.38 -23.07 2.58
N GLU A 358 -1.14 -22.21 1.89
CA GLU A 358 -1.17 -22.14 0.43
C GLU A 358 0.18 -21.76 -0.17
N VAL A 359 0.93 -20.85 0.49
CA VAL A 359 2.30 -20.50 0.09
C VAL A 359 3.23 -21.72 0.22
N VAL A 360 3.16 -22.46 1.33
CA VAL A 360 3.95 -23.68 1.52
C VAL A 360 3.58 -24.73 0.47
N ASP A 361 2.29 -24.92 0.17
CA ASP A 361 1.83 -25.82 -0.88
C ASP A 361 2.30 -25.39 -2.27
N PHE A 362 2.44 -24.08 -2.52
CA PHE A 362 2.99 -23.55 -3.77
C PHE A 362 4.45 -23.94 -3.97
N TYR A 363 5.27 -23.81 -2.94
CA TYR A 363 6.65 -24.26 -3.01
C TYR A 363 6.74 -25.79 -3.06
N ASP A 364 5.89 -26.53 -2.34
CA ASP A 364 5.90 -28.00 -2.31
C ASP A 364 5.64 -28.62 -3.69
N ARG A 365 4.78 -28.01 -4.51
CA ARG A 365 4.53 -28.44 -5.89
C ARG A 365 5.49 -27.84 -6.92
N GLY A 366 6.46 -27.04 -6.49
CA GLY A 366 7.50 -26.48 -7.35
C GLY A 366 7.03 -25.30 -8.21
N GLY A 367 6.07 -24.51 -7.75
CA GLY A 367 5.50 -23.36 -8.47
C GLY A 367 4.53 -23.74 -9.59
N ASP A 368 3.71 -22.78 -10.05
CA ASP A 368 2.56 -23.06 -10.93
C ASP A 368 2.87 -22.84 -12.41
N PHE A 369 3.83 -21.98 -12.70
CA PHE A 369 4.23 -21.63 -14.06
C PHE A 369 5.71 -21.91 -14.28
N ASN A 370 6.07 -22.20 -15.53
CA ASN A 370 7.45 -22.49 -15.93
C ASN A 370 7.89 -21.52 -17.03
N ALA A 371 9.14 -21.10 -16.96
CA ALA A 371 9.82 -20.33 -18.00
C ALA A 371 11.33 -20.64 -17.94
N PRO A 372 12.11 -20.37 -19.01
CA PRO A 372 13.54 -20.67 -19.03
C PRO A 372 14.36 -20.01 -17.90
N ASN A 373 13.87 -18.91 -17.34
CA ASN A 373 14.51 -18.14 -16.28
C ASN A 373 13.90 -18.38 -14.89
N LYS A 374 13.06 -19.42 -14.73
CA LYS A 374 12.59 -19.85 -13.40
C LYS A 374 13.77 -20.27 -12.55
N ASP A 375 13.78 -19.84 -11.29
CA ASP A 375 14.88 -20.19 -10.38
C ASP A 375 14.96 -21.72 -10.23
N PRO A 376 16.13 -22.33 -10.49
CA PRO A 376 16.26 -23.79 -10.56
C PRO A 376 16.07 -24.48 -9.21
N ARG A 377 16.03 -23.73 -8.10
CA ARG A 377 15.71 -24.26 -6.76
C ARG A 377 14.21 -24.49 -6.57
N ILE A 378 13.37 -23.96 -7.46
CA ILE A 378 11.92 -24.10 -7.39
C ILE A 378 11.51 -25.40 -8.09
N VAL A 379 11.50 -26.47 -7.30
CA VAL A 379 11.19 -27.85 -7.70
C VAL A 379 10.24 -28.48 -6.68
N PRO A 380 9.50 -29.54 -7.03
CA PRO A 380 8.68 -30.25 -6.07
C PRO A 380 9.50 -30.75 -4.87
N LEU A 381 8.99 -30.55 -3.65
CA LEU A 381 9.72 -30.81 -2.40
C LEU A 381 9.30 -32.10 -1.70
N GLY A 382 8.07 -32.57 -1.90
CA GLY A 382 7.58 -33.83 -1.32
C GLY A 382 7.37 -33.75 0.19
N LEU A 383 6.86 -32.62 0.68
CA LEU A 383 6.70 -32.35 2.11
C LEU A 383 5.60 -33.20 2.74
N THR A 384 5.93 -33.80 3.89
CA THR A 384 4.92 -34.44 4.75
C THR A 384 4.00 -33.40 5.38
N ALA A 385 2.79 -33.79 5.77
CA ALA A 385 1.86 -32.91 6.49
C ALA A 385 2.46 -32.30 7.76
N GLN A 386 3.30 -33.07 8.48
CA GLN A 386 4.00 -32.58 9.66
C GLN A 386 5.03 -31.48 9.32
N GLN A 387 5.80 -31.65 8.24
CA GLN A 387 6.75 -30.63 7.78
C GLN A 387 6.03 -29.34 7.35
N LYS A 388 4.91 -29.45 6.62
CA LYS A 388 4.10 -28.28 6.23
C LYS A 388 3.59 -27.53 7.45
N THR A 389 3.04 -28.26 8.42
CA THR A 389 2.55 -27.69 9.69
C THR A 389 3.67 -27.00 10.46
N ALA A 390 4.84 -27.63 10.55
CA ALA A 390 6.00 -27.07 11.23
C ALA A 390 6.52 -25.80 10.53
N LEU A 391 6.58 -25.77 9.19
CA LEU A 391 6.95 -24.58 8.42
C LEU A 391 5.98 -23.42 8.67
N VAL A 392 4.67 -23.67 8.63
CA VAL A 392 3.67 -22.63 8.92
C VAL A 392 3.83 -22.12 10.36
N ALA A 393 4.05 -23.00 11.34
CA ALA A 393 4.31 -22.60 12.72
C ALA A 393 5.57 -21.72 12.82
N PHE A 394 6.64 -22.05 12.10
CA PHE A 394 7.86 -21.25 12.06
C PHE A 394 7.66 -19.87 11.40
N LEU A 395 6.92 -19.80 10.30
CA LEU A 395 6.62 -18.54 9.59
C LEU A 395 5.61 -17.65 10.35
N GLY A 396 4.92 -18.20 11.35
CA GLY A 396 4.01 -17.49 12.23
C GLY A 396 4.74 -16.67 13.30
N ARG A 397 4.34 -16.91 14.55
CA ARG A 397 4.83 -16.24 15.77
C ARG A 397 6.36 -16.04 15.82
N PRO A 398 7.22 -16.99 15.42
CA PRO A 398 8.68 -16.79 15.53
C PRO A 398 9.20 -15.57 14.77
N LEU A 399 8.58 -15.21 13.65
CA LEU A 399 9.02 -14.10 12.80
C LEU A 399 8.21 -12.81 13.04
N SER A 400 7.22 -12.85 13.93
CA SER A 400 6.34 -11.74 14.26
C SER A 400 6.86 -10.95 15.46
N ASP A 401 7.07 -9.66 15.30
CA ASP A 401 7.41 -8.77 16.40
C ASP A 401 6.13 -8.41 17.17
N PRO A 402 6.10 -8.63 18.51
CA PRO A 402 4.89 -8.48 19.31
C PRO A 402 4.36 -7.05 19.37
N ARG A 403 5.12 -6.06 18.91
CA ARG A 403 4.69 -4.65 18.83
C ARG A 403 3.89 -4.33 17.58
N VAL A 404 4.02 -5.13 16.52
CA VAL A 404 3.52 -4.80 15.18
C VAL A 404 2.00 -4.92 15.08
N ALA A 405 1.44 -6.08 15.43
CA ALA A 405 -0.01 -6.32 15.41
C ALA A 405 -0.81 -5.35 16.30
N PRO A 406 -0.41 -5.08 17.57
CA PRO A 406 -1.07 -4.10 18.41
C PRO A 406 -0.65 -2.64 18.14
N GLU A 407 0.20 -2.39 17.13
CA GLU A 407 0.65 -1.04 16.74
C GLU A 407 1.30 -0.25 17.90
N LEU A 408 2.12 -0.93 18.71
CA LEU A 408 2.90 -0.29 19.78
C LEU A 408 4.09 0.50 19.19
N PRO A 409 4.58 1.55 19.87
CA PRO A 409 5.72 2.33 19.39
C PRO A 409 6.93 1.48 18.95
N PRO A 410 7.57 1.79 17.82
CA PRO A 410 7.36 2.97 16.95
C PRO A 410 6.27 2.79 15.88
N PHE A 411 5.45 1.75 15.97
CA PHE A 411 4.40 1.41 15.00
C PHE A 411 3.05 2.07 15.29
N ASP A 412 2.97 2.87 16.35
CA ASP A 412 1.79 3.63 16.72
C ASP A 412 1.46 4.67 15.65
N ARG A 413 0.17 4.89 15.41
CA ARG A 413 -0.31 5.69 14.29
C ARG A 413 -1.61 6.43 14.62
N PRO A 414 -1.95 7.48 13.87
CA PRO A 414 -3.31 8.01 13.87
C PRO A 414 -4.31 7.05 13.20
N THR A 415 -5.59 7.29 13.43
CA THR A 415 -6.70 6.74 12.65
C THR A 415 -6.96 7.68 11.47
N LEU A 416 -6.92 7.15 10.24
CA LEU A 416 -7.15 7.92 9.02
C LEU A 416 -8.64 8.26 8.86
N TYR A 417 -8.96 9.32 8.11
CA TYR A 417 -10.32 9.69 7.77
C TYR A 417 -11.06 8.52 7.11
N ALA A 418 -10.42 7.82 6.17
CA ALA A 418 -10.99 6.67 5.48
C ALA A 418 -11.32 5.48 6.40
N GLU A 419 -10.83 5.46 7.65
CA GLU A 419 -11.16 4.45 8.68
C GLU A 419 -12.26 4.91 9.64
N SER A 420 -12.63 6.19 9.61
CA SER A 420 -13.50 6.82 10.61
C SER A 420 -14.95 6.89 10.16
N GLU A 421 -15.86 7.13 11.10
CA GLU A 421 -17.28 7.38 10.82
C GLU A 421 -17.54 8.71 10.09
N ARG A 422 -16.50 9.53 9.87
CA ARG A 422 -16.60 10.79 9.11
C ARG A 422 -16.80 10.57 7.61
N VAL A 423 -16.50 9.37 7.10
CA VAL A 423 -16.77 9.05 5.69
C VAL A 423 -18.28 9.11 5.41
N PRO A 424 -18.71 9.62 4.24
CA PRO A 424 -20.12 9.62 3.87
C PRO A 424 -20.75 8.24 3.95
N GLN A 425 -21.92 8.16 4.58
CA GLN A 425 -22.64 6.93 4.85
C GLN A 425 -23.77 6.72 3.84
N VAL A 426 -23.87 5.52 3.28
CA VAL A 426 -24.95 5.15 2.35
C VAL A 426 -26.03 4.36 3.10
N SER A 427 -27.28 4.81 3.02
CA SER A 427 -28.40 4.20 3.74
C SER A 427 -29.73 4.28 2.97
N GLY A 428 -30.81 3.86 3.61
CA GLY A 428 -32.16 3.96 3.06
C GLY A 428 -32.43 3.09 1.83
N THR A 429 -33.65 3.22 1.30
CA THR A 429 -34.12 2.58 0.06
C THR A 429 -33.86 3.48 -1.16
N ALA A 430 -34.01 2.91 -2.34
CA ALA A 430 -33.83 3.56 -3.63
C ALA A 430 -35.03 3.27 -4.57
N VAL A 431 -35.11 3.97 -5.69
CA VAL A 431 -36.05 3.69 -6.78
C VAL A 431 -35.26 3.28 -8.02
N ASN A 432 -35.52 2.07 -8.50
CA ASN A 432 -34.82 1.53 -9.66
C ASN A 432 -35.22 2.26 -10.94
N GLY A 433 -34.24 2.45 -11.83
CA GLY A 433 -34.46 2.96 -13.17
C GLY A 433 -34.58 1.85 -14.22
N SER A 434 -34.50 2.28 -15.48
CA SER A 434 -34.22 1.46 -16.64
C SER A 434 -32.99 0.58 -16.36
N GLY A 435 -33.11 -0.72 -16.62
CA GLY A 435 -32.06 -1.71 -16.30
C GLY A 435 -32.20 -2.38 -14.94
N GLY A 436 -33.23 -2.01 -14.15
CA GLY A 436 -33.59 -2.72 -12.91
C GLY A 436 -32.67 -2.44 -11.73
N GLN A 437 -31.79 -1.44 -11.83
CA GLN A 437 -30.92 -0.95 -10.76
C GLN A 437 -31.18 0.54 -10.50
N PRO A 438 -31.01 1.02 -9.26
CA PRO A 438 -31.07 2.45 -8.99
C PRO A 438 -29.76 3.14 -9.42
N PRO A 439 -29.78 4.44 -9.75
CA PRO A 439 -28.55 5.20 -9.86
C PRO A 439 -27.81 5.17 -8.53
N ARG A 440 -26.49 5.15 -8.58
CA ARG A 440 -25.63 5.17 -7.39
C ARG A 440 -25.00 6.54 -7.24
N LEU A 441 -25.15 7.12 -6.06
CA LEU A 441 -24.51 8.37 -5.63
C LEU A 441 -23.31 8.02 -4.75
N LEU A 442 -22.15 8.56 -5.10
CA LEU A 442 -20.86 8.36 -4.43
C LEU A 442 -20.38 9.69 -3.87
N ALA A 443 -19.93 9.68 -2.62
CA ALA A 443 -19.19 10.77 -2.00
C ALA A 443 -18.06 10.13 -1.21
N LEU A 444 -16.81 10.32 -1.66
CA LEU A 444 -15.65 9.65 -1.07
C LEU A 444 -14.79 10.61 -0.25
N GLU A 445 -14.60 11.82 -0.79
CA GLU A 445 -13.77 12.86 -0.22
C GLU A 445 -14.23 13.30 1.18
N PRO A 446 -13.33 13.85 2.00
CA PRO A 446 -13.70 14.43 3.28
C PRO A 446 -14.68 15.59 3.14
N PRO A 447 -15.82 15.59 3.86
CA PRO A 447 -16.71 16.76 4.01
C PRO A 447 -16.08 17.82 4.92
N LEU A 448 -14.85 18.22 4.62
CA LEU A 448 -14.09 19.22 5.36
C LEU A 448 -14.60 20.62 4.99
N LEU A 449 -14.90 21.44 5.99
CA LEU A 449 -15.26 22.85 5.78
C LEU A 449 -14.14 23.57 5.02
N GLY A 450 -14.51 24.30 3.97
CA GLY A 450 -13.55 24.95 3.07
C GLY A 450 -13.08 24.05 1.92
N ASN A 451 -13.49 22.77 1.87
CA ASN A 451 -13.32 21.95 0.68
C ASN A 451 -14.21 22.49 -0.45
N ALA A 452 -13.61 23.27 -1.35
CA ALA A 452 -14.29 23.83 -2.53
C ALA A 452 -14.67 22.76 -3.56
N ASN A 453 -14.06 21.58 -3.48
CA ASN A 453 -14.13 20.54 -4.51
C ASN A 453 -14.75 19.24 -4.01
N PHE A 454 -15.51 19.25 -2.90
CA PHE A 454 -16.18 18.04 -2.41
C PHE A 454 -17.07 17.44 -3.50
N THR A 455 -16.61 16.32 -4.06
CA THR A 455 -17.15 15.77 -5.31
C THR A 455 -18.20 14.68 -5.05
N LEU A 456 -19.32 14.80 -5.78
CA LEU A 456 -20.40 13.84 -5.83
C LEU A 456 -20.38 13.14 -7.19
N GLY A 457 -20.02 11.86 -7.18
CA GLY A 457 -20.07 10.99 -8.35
C GLY A 457 -21.44 10.33 -8.48
N ILE A 458 -21.96 10.22 -9.70
CA ILE A 458 -23.20 9.53 -10.00
C ILE A 458 -22.92 8.54 -11.11
N ASP A 459 -23.26 7.27 -10.91
CA ASP A 459 -23.25 6.25 -11.96
C ASP A 459 -24.50 5.37 -11.93
N GLN A 460 -24.57 4.37 -12.81
CA GLN A 460 -25.70 3.44 -12.93
C GLN A 460 -27.03 4.10 -13.34
N GLY A 461 -27.01 5.34 -13.80
CA GLY A 461 -28.19 6.02 -14.32
C GLY A 461 -28.44 5.76 -15.80
N LEU A 462 -29.57 6.24 -16.32
CA LEU A 462 -29.88 6.22 -17.75
C LEU A 462 -28.97 7.20 -18.50
N GLY A 463 -28.15 6.70 -19.43
CA GLY A 463 -27.23 7.55 -20.20
C GLY A 463 -27.93 8.63 -21.01
N GLY A 464 -27.43 9.86 -20.96
CA GLY A 464 -28.03 11.04 -21.58
C GLY A 464 -29.19 11.68 -20.78
N ALA A 465 -29.64 11.06 -19.69
CA ALA A 465 -30.75 11.59 -18.91
C ALA A 465 -30.35 12.83 -18.10
N ALA A 466 -31.28 13.77 -17.95
CA ALA A 466 -31.16 14.86 -16.99
C ALA A 466 -31.23 14.30 -15.56
N LEU A 467 -30.43 14.86 -14.67
CA LEU A 467 -30.41 14.50 -13.26
C LEU A 467 -30.33 15.74 -12.37
N THR A 468 -30.83 15.60 -11.14
CA THR A 468 -30.60 16.58 -10.06
C THR A 468 -30.21 15.85 -8.78
N VAL A 469 -29.09 16.24 -8.18
CA VAL A 469 -28.75 15.87 -6.81
C VAL A 469 -29.35 16.91 -5.88
N VAL A 470 -30.22 16.46 -5.00
CA VAL A 470 -30.81 17.30 -3.96
C VAL A 470 -30.01 17.09 -2.68
N VAL A 471 -29.50 18.17 -2.10
CA VAL A 471 -28.81 18.18 -0.81
C VAL A 471 -29.66 18.95 0.19
N HIS A 472 -29.95 18.33 1.32
CA HIS A 472 -30.89 18.85 2.31
C HIS A 472 -30.44 18.53 3.75
N SER A 473 -30.90 19.30 4.73
CA SER A 473 -30.74 19.04 6.18
C SER A 473 -31.48 17.79 6.71
N SER A 474 -32.28 17.11 5.89
CA SER A 474 -33.03 15.89 6.21
C SER A 474 -33.18 15.03 4.95
N ASP A 475 -33.53 13.74 5.05
CA ASP A 475 -33.73 12.88 3.88
C ASP A 475 -34.69 13.53 2.85
N PRO A 476 -34.24 13.87 1.63
CA PRO A 476 -35.08 14.45 0.57
C PRO A 476 -36.26 13.55 0.14
N GLY A 477 -36.20 12.25 0.44
CA GLY A 477 -37.27 11.30 0.21
C GLY A 477 -37.38 10.75 -1.21
N LEU A 478 -38.39 9.91 -1.44
CA LEU A 478 -38.61 9.17 -2.70
C LEU A 478 -39.93 9.58 -3.39
N GLY A 479 -40.31 10.85 -3.26
CA GLY A 479 -41.57 11.37 -3.80
C GLY A 479 -41.66 11.28 -5.32
N SER A 480 -42.86 11.51 -5.86
CA SER A 480 -43.15 11.49 -7.31
C SER A 480 -42.63 12.72 -8.07
N SER A 481 -41.95 13.64 -7.38
CA SER A 481 -41.35 14.86 -7.95
C SER A 481 -40.02 15.14 -7.26
N ILE A 482 -39.11 15.81 -7.96
CA ILE A 482 -37.82 16.22 -7.39
C ILE A 482 -38.08 17.33 -6.35
N PRO A 483 -37.74 17.11 -5.06
CA PRO A 483 -37.90 18.13 -4.03
C PRO A 483 -36.88 19.26 -4.20
N THR A 484 -37.13 20.40 -3.56
CA THR A 484 -36.13 21.48 -3.47
C THR A 484 -35.26 21.26 -2.23
N GLY A 485 -33.95 21.12 -2.43
CA GLY A 485 -32.98 21.09 -1.33
C GLY A 485 -32.87 22.44 -0.63
N ASP A 486 -32.78 22.42 0.70
CA ASP A 486 -32.52 23.61 1.52
C ASP A 486 -31.04 24.00 1.57
N PHE A 487 -30.15 23.10 1.15
CA PHE A 487 -28.71 23.36 1.02
C PHE A 487 -28.30 23.58 -0.43
N ALA A 488 -28.57 22.61 -1.31
CA ALA A 488 -28.21 22.71 -2.72
C ALA A 488 -29.10 21.85 -3.62
N ASN A 489 -29.22 22.28 -4.88
CA ASN A 489 -29.75 21.47 -5.96
C ASN A 489 -28.73 21.53 -7.10
N LEU A 490 -28.04 20.42 -7.37
CA LEU A 490 -27.01 20.34 -8.40
C LEU A 490 -27.56 19.57 -9.59
N SER A 491 -27.63 20.19 -10.76
CA SER A 491 -28.23 19.58 -11.96
C SER A 491 -27.21 19.40 -13.07
N GLY A 492 -27.44 18.38 -13.90
CA GLY A 492 -26.64 18.11 -15.09
C GLY A 492 -27.27 17.01 -15.93
N ALA A 493 -26.53 16.55 -16.94
CA ALA A 493 -26.92 15.41 -17.76
C ALA A 493 -25.89 14.29 -17.62
N LEU A 494 -26.38 13.06 -17.45
CA LEU A 494 -25.51 11.89 -17.45
C LEU A 494 -24.88 11.70 -18.83
N SER A 495 -23.59 11.39 -18.84
CA SER A 495 -22.87 10.94 -20.04
C SER A 495 -23.33 9.53 -20.48
N GLY A 496 -22.74 8.98 -21.55
CA GLY A 496 -23.01 7.60 -21.98
C GLY A 496 -24.38 7.41 -22.65
N THR A 497 -24.71 6.16 -23.00
CA THR A 497 -25.96 5.79 -23.67
C THR A 497 -26.57 4.52 -23.08
N GLY A 498 -27.90 4.49 -23.00
CA GLY A 498 -28.65 3.33 -22.53
C GLY A 498 -28.67 3.16 -21.02
N SER A 499 -29.38 2.13 -20.57
CA SER A 499 -29.66 1.83 -19.16
C SER A 499 -28.39 1.47 -18.39
N GLY A 500 -28.17 2.10 -17.24
CA GLY A 500 -27.09 1.76 -16.31
C GLY A 500 -25.69 2.26 -16.70
N ASN A 501 -25.53 2.88 -17.87
CA ASN A 501 -24.24 3.36 -18.37
C ASN A 501 -24.02 4.86 -18.13
N GLY A 502 -25.01 5.55 -17.57
CA GLY A 502 -24.94 6.98 -17.34
C GLY A 502 -24.04 7.33 -16.16
N GLN A 503 -23.13 8.28 -16.37
CA GLN A 503 -22.23 8.79 -15.33
C GLN A 503 -22.15 10.32 -15.35
N LEU A 504 -22.01 10.93 -14.17
CA LEU A 504 -21.73 12.35 -14.00
C LEU A 504 -20.92 12.59 -12.71
N SER A 505 -20.08 13.62 -12.70
CA SER A 505 -19.45 14.14 -11.51
C SER A 505 -19.91 15.58 -11.29
N LEU A 506 -20.27 15.92 -10.05
CA LEU A 506 -20.74 17.25 -9.65
C LEU A 506 -19.96 17.72 -8.42
N GLN A 507 -19.58 18.98 -8.38
CA GLN A 507 -18.96 19.58 -7.19
C GLN A 507 -20.02 20.20 -6.30
N LEU A 508 -19.92 19.94 -5.00
CA LEU A 508 -20.68 20.59 -3.95
C LEU A 508 -19.71 21.42 -3.10
N PRO A 509 -19.55 22.71 -3.35
CA PRO A 509 -18.64 23.53 -2.56
C PRO A 509 -19.10 23.56 -1.09
N LEU A 510 -18.24 23.11 -0.18
CA LEU A 510 -18.44 23.25 1.27
C LEU A 510 -17.84 24.58 1.77
N SER A 511 -18.01 25.62 0.95
CA SER A 511 -17.60 27.00 1.24
C SER A 511 -18.72 27.69 2.03
N GLY A 512 -18.67 27.61 3.36
CA GLY A 512 -19.68 28.21 4.23
C GLY A 512 -19.09 28.86 5.47
N SER A 513 -19.94 29.57 6.21
CA SER A 513 -19.64 30.03 7.57
C SER A 513 -19.50 28.85 8.54
N ASP A 514 -18.87 29.07 9.70
CA ASP A 514 -18.76 28.10 10.80
C ASP A 514 -20.10 27.44 11.21
N ALA A 515 -21.24 28.03 10.84
CA ALA A 515 -22.56 27.43 11.01
C ALA A 515 -22.70 26.01 10.43
N LEU A 516 -21.97 25.64 9.36
CA LEU A 516 -22.04 24.28 8.79
C LEU A 516 -21.34 23.22 9.63
N LEU A 517 -20.44 23.60 10.54
CA LEU A 517 -19.68 22.66 11.35
C LEU A 517 -20.62 21.81 12.20
N GLY A 518 -20.43 20.49 12.14
CA GLY A 518 -21.24 19.51 12.85
C GLY A 518 -22.62 19.26 12.23
N GLN A 519 -23.03 19.97 11.18
CA GLN A 519 -24.28 19.68 10.50
C GLN A 519 -24.16 18.42 9.65
N THR A 520 -25.13 17.52 9.80
CA THR A 520 -25.32 16.38 8.90
C THR A 520 -26.20 16.80 7.73
N LEU A 521 -25.68 16.63 6.52
CA LEU A 521 -26.39 16.86 5.26
C LEU A 521 -26.73 15.51 4.61
N PHE A 522 -27.81 15.51 3.86
CA PHE A 522 -28.39 14.35 3.21
C PHE A 522 -28.54 14.60 1.71
N ALA A 523 -28.09 13.68 0.89
CA ALA A 523 -28.09 13.80 -0.56
C ALA A 523 -28.75 12.59 -1.25
N ARG A 524 -29.55 12.87 -2.29
CA ARG A 524 -30.08 11.88 -3.23
C ARG A 524 -29.94 12.37 -4.66
N ALA A 525 -29.59 11.47 -5.57
CA ALA A 525 -29.61 11.72 -7.00
C ALA A 525 -30.96 11.29 -7.59
N TYR A 526 -31.62 12.19 -8.29
CA TYR A 526 -32.87 11.98 -9.03
C TYR A 526 -32.56 12.02 -10.52
N VAL A 527 -32.70 10.88 -11.20
CA VAL A 527 -32.44 10.73 -12.64
C VAL A 527 -33.78 10.62 -13.36
N GLN A 528 -33.99 11.43 -14.39
CA GLN A 528 -35.15 11.32 -15.25
C GLN A 528 -35.10 10.01 -16.03
N ASP A 529 -36.06 9.14 -15.79
CA ASP A 529 -36.08 7.81 -16.39
C ASP A 529 -37.53 7.39 -16.65
N PRO A 530 -38.01 7.45 -17.92
CA PRO A 530 -39.40 7.14 -18.24
C PRO A 530 -39.86 5.73 -17.88
N ALA A 531 -38.94 4.78 -17.68
CA ALA A 531 -39.28 3.41 -17.28
C ALA A 531 -39.34 3.23 -15.75
N ALA A 532 -38.84 4.20 -14.99
CA ALA A 532 -38.90 4.18 -13.53
C ALA A 532 -40.32 4.53 -13.01
N PRO A 533 -40.69 4.08 -11.81
CA PRO A 533 -41.90 4.56 -11.14
C PRO A 533 -41.95 6.09 -11.10
N ASN A 534 -43.05 6.68 -11.56
CA ASN A 534 -43.25 8.12 -11.65
C ASN A 534 -42.23 8.86 -12.53
N GLY A 535 -41.50 8.16 -13.42
CA GLY A 535 -40.52 8.76 -14.32
C GLY A 535 -39.20 9.17 -13.66
N LEU A 536 -38.94 8.74 -12.41
CA LEU A 536 -37.74 9.09 -11.65
C LEU A 536 -37.07 7.86 -11.05
N ALA A 537 -35.83 7.61 -11.45
CA ALA A 537 -34.95 6.70 -10.75
C ALA A 537 -34.21 7.48 -9.65
N ILE A 538 -34.13 6.94 -8.44
CA ILE A 538 -33.65 7.68 -7.26
C ILE A 538 -32.61 6.85 -6.53
N SER A 539 -31.46 7.45 -6.22
CA SER A 539 -30.39 6.76 -5.50
C SER A 539 -30.77 6.41 -4.07
N ARG A 540 -29.95 5.55 -3.45
CA ARG A 540 -29.90 5.45 -2.00
C ARG A 540 -29.50 6.80 -1.38
N LEU A 541 -29.81 6.98 -0.10
CA LEU A 541 -29.46 8.17 0.66
C LEU A 541 -27.95 8.17 0.94
N VAL A 542 -27.30 9.29 0.70
CA VAL A 542 -25.94 9.55 1.19
C VAL A 542 -26.05 10.61 2.30
N SER A 543 -25.48 10.34 3.48
CA SER A 543 -25.40 11.32 4.56
C SER A 543 -23.95 11.59 4.95
N PHE A 544 -23.61 12.84 5.23
CA PHE A 544 -22.26 13.23 5.66
C PHE A 544 -22.32 14.41 6.61
N THR A 545 -21.41 14.43 7.59
CA THR A 545 -21.32 15.50 8.59
C THR A 545 -20.13 16.39 8.26
N VAL A 546 -20.38 17.69 8.10
CA VAL A 546 -19.32 18.66 7.80
C VAL A 546 -18.46 18.86 9.04
N PHE A 547 -17.14 18.72 8.91
CA PHE A 547 -16.20 18.93 10.01
C PHE A 547 -15.14 19.97 9.67
N GLY A 548 -14.53 20.57 10.69
CA GLY A 548 -13.55 21.66 10.52
C GLY A 548 -12.12 21.21 10.72
N GLN A 549 -11.17 22.06 10.35
CA GLN A 549 -9.74 21.83 10.58
C GLN A 549 -9.32 22.01 12.05
N GLY A 550 -10.21 22.35 12.98
CA GLY A 550 -9.90 22.74 14.37
C GLY A 550 -10.19 21.70 15.45
N ASN A 551 -9.47 21.79 16.57
CA ASN A 551 -9.48 20.92 17.78
C ASN A 551 -10.83 20.82 18.54
N ALA A 552 -11.97 21.17 17.94
CA ALA A 552 -13.23 21.36 18.66
C ALA A 552 -14.14 20.12 18.71
N LEU A 553 -13.77 19.00 18.10
CA LEU A 553 -14.57 17.75 18.13
C LEU A 553 -13.97 16.66 19.03
N PHE A 554 -12.96 17.00 19.85
CA PHE A 554 -12.43 16.10 20.88
C PHE A 554 -12.78 16.56 22.31
N ALA A 555 -13.81 17.41 22.46
CA ALA A 555 -14.36 17.78 23.76
C ALA A 555 -15.53 16.88 24.21
N ASP A 556 -16.00 15.97 23.35
CA ASP A 556 -17.05 15.03 23.74
C ASP A 556 -16.40 13.72 24.18
N ASP A 557 -16.30 13.62 25.50
CA ASP A 557 -16.16 12.41 26.29
C ASP A 557 -17.07 11.29 25.75
N PHE A 558 -16.47 10.16 25.37
CA PHE A 558 -17.15 8.88 25.52
C PHE A 558 -16.81 8.34 26.92
N GLU A 559 -17.61 8.74 27.91
CA GLU A 559 -17.92 7.88 29.07
C GLU A 559 -18.87 6.75 28.66
#